data_AF-A0A0F1AUZ6-F1
#
_entry.id   AF-A0A0F1AUZ6-F1
#
_cell.length_a   1.000
_cell.length_b   1.000
_cell.length_c   1.000
_cell.angle_alpha   90.00
_cell.angle_beta   90.00
_cell.angle_gamma   90.00
#
_symmetry.space_group_name_H-M   'P 1'
#
loop_
_entity.id
_entity.type
_entity.pdbx_description
1 polymer ?
#
loop_
_entity_poly.entity_id
_entity_poly.type
_entity_poly.pdbx_seq_one_letter_code
_entity_poly.pdbx_strand_id
1 'polypeptide(L)'
;MNILLERWCESRPWIRGLCWCLSTFLAGLAAWGTLLRPVERQCAERQSQLIQEARTNASLWPVVSTVPLRTETAQASEMKPFSPLDFQGDETTLVHWKPLQNGGELTLEAEWQAIPGLFSRLAQRDVEIAAFAIAPEGKALRLRLELDHAN
;
A
#
# COMPACT_ATOMS: atom_id res chain seq x y z
N MET A 1 61.03 21.31 12.15
CA MET A 1 59.70 20.73 12.45
C MET A 1 59.74 19.44 13.29
N ASN A 2 60.90 18.99 13.80
CA ASN A 2 61.02 17.71 14.52
C ASN A 2 61.10 17.81 16.06
N ILE A 3 61.24 19.03 16.60
CA ILE A 3 61.35 19.29 18.06
C ILE A 3 60.10 18.85 18.85
N LEU A 4 58.92 18.92 18.22
CA LEU A 4 57.67 18.43 18.81
C LEU A 4 57.62 16.90 18.83
N LEU A 5 58.14 16.23 17.79
CA LEU A 5 58.22 14.76 17.73
C LEU A 5 59.23 14.22 18.74
N GLU A 6 60.35 14.92 18.94
CA GLU A 6 61.42 14.54 19.86
C GLU A 6 60.97 14.62 21.32
N ARG A 7 60.29 15.72 21.71
CA ARG A 7 59.62 15.86 23.02
C ARG A 7 58.48 14.86 23.23
N TRP A 8 57.80 14.47 22.15
CA TRP A 8 56.75 13.46 22.20
C TRP A 8 57.35 12.04 22.39
N CYS A 9 58.56 11.82 21.87
CA CYS A 9 59.30 10.57 22.01
C CYS A 9 59.84 10.34 23.43
N GLU A 10 60.15 11.41 24.17
CA GLU A 10 60.52 11.38 25.61
C GLU A 10 59.30 11.34 26.56
N SER A 11 58.09 11.59 26.05
CA SER A 11 56.89 11.62 26.90
C SER A 11 56.53 10.23 27.45
N ARG A 12 56.09 10.21 28.72
CA ARG A 12 55.75 9.01 29.50
C ARG A 12 54.71 8.16 28.74
N PRO A 13 54.90 6.83 28.60
CA PRO A 13 54.08 5.97 27.72
C PRO A 13 52.57 6.01 28.01
N TRP A 14 52.19 6.34 29.25
CA TRP A 14 50.82 6.56 29.67
C TRP A 14 50.10 7.71 28.92
N ILE A 15 50.82 8.78 28.59
CA ILE A 15 50.27 9.95 27.89
C ILE A 15 49.90 9.57 26.45
N ARG A 16 50.70 8.71 25.81
CA ARG A 16 50.37 8.18 24.47
C ARG A 16 49.12 7.32 24.52
N GLY A 17 49.00 6.43 25.52
CA GLY A 17 47.80 5.62 25.71
C GLY A 17 46.53 6.45 25.85
N LEU A 18 46.57 7.52 26.68
CA LEU A 18 45.46 8.47 26.80
C LEU A 18 45.13 9.17 25.49
N CYS A 19 46.14 9.58 24.73
CA CYS A 19 45.95 10.28 23.46
C CYS A 19 45.31 9.36 22.40
N TRP A 20 45.76 8.11 22.33
CA TRP A 20 45.15 7.07 21.50
C TRP A 20 43.71 6.79 21.91
N CYS A 21 43.43 6.59 23.21
CA CYS A 21 42.09 6.38 23.72
C CYS A 21 41.15 7.56 23.38
N LEU A 22 41.63 8.81 23.57
CA LEU A 22 40.85 10.00 23.27
C LEU A 22 40.56 10.12 21.77
N SER A 23 41.54 9.82 20.93
CA SER A 23 41.39 9.83 19.46
C SER A 23 40.40 8.77 18.99
N THR A 24 40.48 7.54 19.50
CA THR A 24 39.54 6.47 19.18
C THR A 24 38.13 6.80 19.66
N PHE A 25 38.00 7.40 20.84
CA PHE A 25 36.71 7.83 21.38
C PHE A 25 36.07 8.94 20.51
N LEU A 26 36.85 9.96 20.13
CA LEU A 26 36.40 11.02 19.22
C LEU A 26 36.01 10.47 17.84
N ALA A 27 36.79 9.54 17.29
CA ALA A 27 36.49 8.89 16.02
C ALA A 27 35.20 8.05 16.10
N GLY A 28 34.99 7.33 17.22
CA GLY A 28 33.77 6.57 17.46
C GLY A 28 32.53 7.47 17.57
N LEU A 29 32.62 8.59 18.27
CA LEU A 29 31.53 9.57 18.37
C LEU A 29 31.22 10.21 17.01
N ALA A 30 32.26 10.53 16.22
CA ALA A 30 32.08 11.06 14.87
C ALA A 30 31.38 10.04 13.97
N ALA A 31 31.84 8.79 13.95
CA ALA A 31 31.23 7.70 13.19
C ALA A 31 29.77 7.45 13.61
N TRP A 32 29.50 7.46 14.92
CA TRP A 32 28.14 7.34 15.46
C TRP A 32 27.23 8.50 15.01
N GLY A 33 27.71 9.74 15.11
CA GLY A 33 26.98 10.91 14.65
C GLY A 33 26.69 10.90 13.15
N THR A 34 27.62 10.36 12.34
CA THR A 34 27.41 10.19 10.89
C THR A 34 26.45 9.06 10.53
N LEU A 35 26.16 8.12 11.43
CA LEU A 35 25.20 7.03 11.22
C LEU A 35 23.81 7.33 11.80
N LEU A 36 23.70 8.09 12.89
CA LEU A 36 22.40 8.49 13.44
C LEU A 36 21.72 9.56 12.59
N ARG A 37 22.47 10.57 12.14
CA ARG A 37 21.93 11.66 11.30
C ARG A 37 21.28 11.21 9.98
N PRO A 38 21.83 10.26 9.21
CA PRO A 38 21.17 9.79 8.00
C PRO A 38 19.89 9.01 8.31
N VAL A 39 19.82 8.27 9.43
CA VAL A 39 18.61 7.55 9.83
C VAL A 39 17.51 8.53 10.22
N GLU A 40 17.84 9.57 10.98
CA GLU A 40 16.88 10.65 11.32
C GLU A 40 16.37 11.36 10.06
N ARG A 41 17.27 11.66 9.10
CA ARG A 41 16.89 12.28 7.83
C ARG A 41 16.00 11.37 6.99
N GLN A 42 16.31 10.09 6.88
CA GLN A 42 15.49 9.13 6.15
C GLN A 42 14.09 8.99 6.77
N CYS A 43 14.00 8.97 8.10
CA CYS A 43 12.72 8.96 8.79
C CYS A 43 11.93 10.24 8.54
N ALA A 44 12.56 11.41 8.63
CA ALA A 44 11.92 12.70 8.35
C ALA A 44 11.46 12.81 6.88
N GLU A 45 12.27 12.34 5.93
CA GLU A 45 11.94 12.27 4.51
C GLU A 45 10.75 11.34 4.27
N ARG A 46 10.77 10.11 4.78
CA ARG A 46 9.63 9.17 4.70
C ARG A 46 8.36 9.75 5.31
N GLN A 47 8.46 10.37 6.48
CA GLN A 47 7.32 10.99 7.14
C GLN A 47 6.77 12.16 6.31
N SER A 48 7.64 12.97 5.70
CA SER A 48 7.22 14.05 4.80
C SER A 48 6.53 13.54 3.53
N GLN A 49 7.01 12.43 2.95
CA GLN A 49 6.36 11.75 1.82
C GLN A 49 4.96 11.28 2.18
N LEU A 50 4.81 10.60 3.33
CA LEU A 50 3.51 10.14 3.81
C LEU A 50 2.54 11.31 4.05
N ILE A 51 3.03 12.43 4.61
CA ILE A 51 2.21 13.63 4.81
C ILE A 51 1.80 14.26 3.46
N GLN A 52 2.68 14.26 2.47
CA GLN A 52 2.36 14.74 1.13
C GLN A 52 1.31 13.85 0.45
N GLU A 53 1.48 12.54 0.50
CA GLU A 53 0.53 11.56 -0.03
C GLU A 53 -0.84 11.69 0.66
N ALA A 54 -0.85 11.82 1.99
CA ALA A 54 -2.08 12.03 2.75
C ALA A 54 -2.78 13.34 2.38
N ARG A 55 -2.03 14.43 2.14
CA ARG A 55 -2.59 15.71 1.69
C ARG A 55 -3.16 15.62 0.28
N THR A 56 -2.46 14.98 -0.64
CA THR A 56 -2.95 14.74 -2.00
C THR A 56 -4.23 13.92 -1.96
N ASN A 57 -4.25 12.83 -1.21
CA ASN A 57 -5.45 12.01 -1.02
C ASN A 57 -6.60 12.83 -0.39
N ALA A 58 -6.35 13.56 0.69
CA ALA A 58 -7.35 14.40 1.35
C ALA A 58 -7.93 15.47 0.42
N SER A 59 -7.16 15.99 -0.54
CA SER A 59 -7.65 16.93 -1.54
C SER A 59 -8.55 16.29 -2.61
N LEU A 60 -8.35 15.00 -2.90
CA LEU A 60 -9.17 14.23 -3.83
C LEU A 60 -10.46 13.72 -3.16
N TRP A 61 -10.42 13.50 -1.84
CA TRP A 61 -11.56 13.04 -1.05
C TRP A 61 -12.85 13.87 -1.19
N PRO A 62 -12.83 15.22 -1.13
CA PRO A 62 -14.05 16.01 -1.29
C PRO A 62 -14.75 15.72 -2.62
N VAL A 63 -13.99 15.58 -3.72
CA VAL A 63 -14.53 15.27 -5.05
C VAL A 63 -15.26 13.93 -5.07
N VAL A 64 -14.69 12.91 -4.42
CA VAL A 64 -15.31 11.58 -4.30
C VAL A 64 -16.52 11.62 -3.36
N SER A 65 -16.43 12.33 -2.23
CA SER A 65 -17.51 12.43 -1.24
C SER A 65 -18.72 13.22 -1.72
N THR A 66 -18.53 14.12 -2.70
CA THR A 66 -19.64 14.85 -3.34
C THR A 66 -20.36 14.04 -4.40
N VAL A 67 -19.85 12.87 -4.81
CA VAL A 67 -20.63 11.93 -5.60
C VAL A 67 -21.78 11.51 -4.69
N PRO A 68 -23.04 11.92 -4.97
CA PRO A 68 -24.15 11.48 -4.16
C PRO A 68 -24.11 9.96 -4.22
N LEU A 69 -23.97 9.32 -3.06
CA LEU A 69 -24.21 7.90 -2.94
C LEU A 69 -25.66 7.75 -3.38
N ARG A 70 -25.87 7.35 -4.63
CA ARG A 70 -27.18 7.05 -5.14
C ARG A 70 -27.54 5.75 -4.45
N THR A 71 -28.00 5.86 -3.21
CA THR A 71 -28.99 4.98 -2.65
C THR A 71 -30.18 5.15 -3.57
N GLU A 72 -30.13 4.52 -4.74
CA GLU A 72 -31.32 3.93 -5.30
C GLU A 72 -31.83 3.09 -4.14
N THR A 73 -32.77 3.68 -3.39
CA THR A 73 -33.71 2.98 -2.56
C THR A 73 -33.94 1.66 -3.24
N ALA A 74 -33.65 0.58 -2.52
CA ALA A 74 -34.15 -0.74 -2.80
C ALA A 74 -35.69 -0.64 -2.90
N GLN A 75 -36.18 -0.08 -4.01
CA GLN A 75 -37.38 -0.58 -4.61
C GLN A 75 -37.07 -2.05 -4.78
N ALA A 76 -37.93 -2.89 -4.20
CA ALA A 76 -37.92 -4.32 -4.37
C ALA A 76 -38.03 -4.64 -5.86
N SER A 77 -36.92 -4.44 -6.58
CA SER A 77 -36.69 -4.94 -7.90
C SER A 77 -36.55 -6.43 -7.68
N GLU A 78 -37.40 -7.22 -8.31
CA GLU A 78 -37.30 -8.67 -8.31
C GLU A 78 -35.84 -9.04 -8.58
N MET A 79 -35.12 -9.45 -7.53
CA MET A 79 -33.70 -9.76 -7.64
C MET A 79 -33.57 -10.88 -8.67
N LYS A 80 -32.87 -10.58 -9.77
CA LYS A 80 -32.72 -11.56 -10.84
C LYS A 80 -31.81 -12.67 -10.30
N PRO A 81 -32.10 -13.95 -10.58
CA PRO A 81 -31.19 -15.02 -10.19
C PRO A 81 -29.79 -14.76 -10.74
N PHE A 82 -28.79 -15.06 -9.92
CA PHE A 82 -27.39 -14.91 -10.29
C PHE A 82 -27.02 -15.93 -11.36
N SER A 83 -26.35 -15.45 -12.42
CA SER A 83 -25.80 -16.28 -13.49
C SER A 83 -24.39 -15.76 -13.81
N PRO A 84 -23.33 -16.59 -13.73
CA PRO A 84 -21.95 -16.16 -14.02
C PRO A 84 -21.80 -15.61 -15.45
N LEU A 85 -22.57 -16.14 -16.39
CA LEU A 85 -22.53 -15.74 -17.80
C LEU A 85 -23.11 -14.35 -18.05
N ASP A 86 -23.96 -13.84 -17.16
CA ASP A 86 -24.52 -12.48 -17.27
C ASP A 86 -23.44 -11.39 -17.05
N PHE A 87 -22.26 -11.79 -16.58
CA PHE A 87 -21.09 -10.93 -16.37
C PHE A 87 -20.04 -11.06 -17.47
N GLN A 88 -20.32 -11.88 -18.50
CA GLN A 88 -19.51 -11.95 -19.71
C GLN A 88 -20.04 -10.96 -20.77
N GLY A 89 -19.17 -10.09 -21.28
CA GLY A 89 -19.52 -9.08 -22.28
C GLY A 89 -18.29 -8.43 -22.90
N ASP A 90 -18.50 -7.43 -23.77
CA ASP A 90 -17.41 -6.80 -24.56
C ASP A 90 -16.30 -6.17 -23.71
N GLU A 91 -16.61 -5.74 -22.48
CA GLU A 91 -15.68 -5.07 -21.56
C GLU A 91 -15.28 -5.94 -20.35
N THR A 92 -15.88 -7.13 -20.20
CA THR A 92 -15.72 -7.97 -19.01
C THR A 92 -15.64 -9.45 -19.41
N THR A 93 -14.46 -10.05 -19.21
CA THR A 93 -14.20 -11.45 -19.54
C THR A 93 -14.30 -12.31 -18.29
N LEU A 94 -15.13 -13.37 -18.34
CA LEU A 94 -15.18 -14.36 -17.28
C LEU A 94 -13.97 -15.29 -17.37
N VAL A 95 -13.08 -15.21 -16.37
CA VAL A 95 -11.84 -16.02 -16.31
C VAL A 95 -12.10 -17.33 -15.60
N HIS A 96 -12.77 -17.27 -14.44
CA HIS A 96 -12.99 -18.44 -13.61
C HIS A 96 -14.30 -18.33 -12.82
N TRP A 97 -15.02 -19.45 -12.74
CA TRP A 97 -16.16 -19.61 -11.85
C TRP A 97 -16.02 -20.93 -11.09
N LYS A 98 -16.02 -20.85 -9.76
CA LYS A 98 -15.99 -22.02 -8.88
C LYS A 98 -17.15 -21.95 -7.88
N PRO A 99 -18.17 -22.81 -8.02
CA PRO A 99 -19.24 -22.88 -7.04
C PRO A 99 -18.75 -23.45 -5.70
N LEU A 100 -19.15 -22.83 -4.59
CA LEU A 100 -18.96 -23.25 -3.20
C LEU A 100 -20.32 -23.48 -2.52
N GLN A 101 -20.34 -24.03 -1.29
CA GLN A 101 -21.57 -24.49 -0.63
C GLN A 101 -22.63 -23.40 -0.42
N ASN A 102 -22.24 -22.14 -0.19
CA ASN A 102 -23.17 -21.02 -0.01
C ASN A 102 -23.05 -19.96 -1.12
N GLY A 103 -22.37 -20.27 -2.24
CA GLY A 103 -22.13 -19.27 -3.27
C GLY A 103 -21.00 -19.68 -4.20
N GLY A 104 -20.01 -18.82 -4.43
CA GLY A 104 -18.87 -19.20 -5.25
C GLY A 104 -17.84 -18.10 -5.45
N GLU A 105 -16.67 -18.53 -5.95
CA GLU A 105 -15.60 -17.62 -6.35
C GLU A 105 -15.75 -17.29 -7.83
N LEU A 106 -15.87 -16.01 -8.14
CA LEU A 106 -15.96 -15.46 -9.49
C LEU A 106 -14.71 -14.63 -9.78
N THR A 107 -13.98 -14.97 -10.83
CA THR A 107 -12.85 -14.17 -11.33
C THR A 107 -13.20 -13.60 -12.69
N LEU A 108 -13.17 -12.28 -12.80
CA LEU A 108 -13.42 -11.50 -14.00
C LEU A 108 -12.17 -10.71 -14.38
N GLU A 109 -11.94 -10.52 -15.67
CA GLU A 109 -10.97 -9.56 -16.21
C GLU A 109 -11.74 -8.42 -16.85
N ALA A 110 -11.46 -7.19 -16.41
CA ALA A 110 -12.17 -5.99 -16.86
C ALA A 110 -11.26 -4.77 -16.82
N GLU A 111 -11.57 -3.74 -17.62
CA GLU A 111 -10.95 -2.44 -17.44
C GLU A 111 -11.47 -1.72 -16.19
N TRP A 112 -10.67 -0.83 -15.60
CA TRP A 112 -11.07 -0.04 -14.42
C TRP A 112 -12.41 0.69 -14.61
N GLN A 113 -12.68 1.16 -15.83
CA GLN A 113 -13.91 1.89 -16.17
C GLN A 113 -15.17 1.03 -16.08
N ALA A 114 -15.06 -0.29 -16.33
CA ALA A 114 -16.18 -1.22 -16.30
C ALA A 114 -16.49 -1.77 -14.89
N ILE A 115 -15.52 -1.68 -13.95
CA ILE A 115 -15.65 -2.22 -12.59
C ILE A 115 -16.83 -1.60 -11.81
N PRO A 116 -17.03 -0.27 -11.75
CA PRO A 116 -18.17 0.30 -11.04
C PRO A 116 -19.52 -0.22 -11.54
N GLY A 117 -19.68 -0.37 -12.86
CA GLY A 117 -20.90 -0.91 -13.47
C GLY A 117 -21.13 -2.39 -13.17
N LEU A 118 -20.06 -3.18 -12.97
CA LEU A 118 -20.16 -4.57 -12.51
C LEU A 118 -20.78 -4.65 -11.11
N PHE A 119 -20.32 -3.81 -10.17
CA PHE A 119 -20.88 -3.78 -8.81
C PHE A 119 -22.35 -3.37 -8.79
N SER A 120 -22.75 -2.39 -9.62
CA SER A 120 -24.17 -2.03 -9.76
C SER A 120 -25.02 -3.20 -10.29
N ARG A 121 -24.50 -3.97 -11.25
CA ARG A 121 -25.18 -5.17 -11.76
C ARG A 121 -25.25 -6.30 -10.73
N LEU A 122 -24.20 -6.49 -9.94
CA LEU A 122 -24.17 -7.46 -8.84
C LEU A 122 -25.19 -7.12 -7.76
N ALA A 123 -25.34 -5.84 -7.41
CA ALA A 123 -26.33 -5.38 -6.43
C ALA A 123 -27.80 -5.62 -6.85
N GLN A 124 -28.06 -5.90 -8.13
CA GLN A 124 -29.39 -6.27 -8.64
C GLN A 124 -29.64 -7.78 -8.64
N ARG A 125 -28.66 -8.59 -8.21
CA ARG A 125 -28.76 -10.06 -8.14
C ARG A 125 -29.00 -10.51 -6.71
N ASP A 126 -29.53 -11.71 -6.61
CA ASP A 126 -29.80 -12.41 -5.35
C ASP A 126 -28.52 -13.00 -4.72
N VAL A 127 -27.44 -12.21 -4.66
CA VAL A 127 -26.13 -12.60 -4.10
C VAL A 127 -25.49 -11.43 -3.35
N GLU A 128 -24.84 -11.74 -2.24
CA GLU A 128 -24.02 -10.81 -1.47
C GLU A 128 -22.53 -10.99 -1.81
N ILE A 129 -21.76 -9.90 -1.73
CA ILE A 129 -20.32 -9.93 -1.96
C ILE A 129 -19.63 -10.06 -0.60
N ALA A 130 -19.16 -11.27 -0.27
CA ALA A 130 -18.45 -11.55 0.98
C ALA A 130 -17.04 -10.95 0.98
N ALA A 131 -16.34 -11.01 -0.16
CA ALA A 131 -15.01 -10.43 -0.33
C ALA A 131 -14.74 -10.05 -1.79
N PHE A 132 -13.85 -9.08 -2.00
CA PHE A 132 -13.35 -8.74 -3.33
C PHE A 132 -11.86 -8.41 -3.31
N ALA A 133 -11.17 -8.71 -4.41
CA ALA A 133 -9.78 -8.36 -4.65
C ALA A 133 -9.61 -7.87 -6.09
N ILE A 134 -8.88 -6.76 -6.26
CA ILE A 134 -8.55 -6.19 -7.57
C ILE A 134 -7.04 -6.25 -7.73
N ALA A 135 -6.56 -6.97 -8.74
CA ALA A 135 -5.15 -7.10 -9.07
C ALA A 135 -4.89 -6.63 -10.51
N PRO A 136 -3.79 -5.90 -10.77
CA PRO A 136 -3.41 -5.54 -12.13
C PRO A 136 -2.91 -6.76 -12.90
N GLU A 137 -3.42 -6.97 -14.12
CA GLU A 137 -2.99 -8.05 -15.00
C GLU A 137 -2.78 -7.56 -16.43
N GLY A 138 -1.53 -7.15 -16.70
CA GLY A 138 -1.15 -6.61 -18.00
C GLY A 138 -1.89 -5.31 -18.30
N LYS A 139 -2.83 -5.36 -19.26
CA LYS A 139 -3.66 -4.22 -19.66
C LYS A 139 -5.05 -4.23 -19.04
N ALA A 140 -5.46 -5.33 -18.42
CA ALA A 140 -6.75 -5.48 -17.75
C ALA A 140 -6.56 -5.57 -16.23
N LEU A 141 -7.65 -5.44 -15.48
CA LEU A 141 -7.69 -5.70 -14.05
C LEU A 141 -8.40 -7.02 -13.80
N ARG A 142 -7.75 -7.90 -13.03
CA ARG A 142 -8.36 -9.12 -12.53
C ARG A 142 -9.12 -8.80 -11.25
N LEU A 143 -10.44 -8.93 -11.31
CA LEU A 143 -11.36 -8.81 -10.21
C LEU A 143 -11.74 -10.21 -9.72
N ARG A 144 -11.35 -10.56 -8.49
CA ARG A 144 -11.80 -11.78 -7.80
C ARG A 144 -12.88 -11.40 -6.79
N LEU A 145 -14.01 -12.08 -6.84
CA LEU A 145 -15.18 -11.86 -6.01
C LEU A 145 -15.51 -13.18 -5.31
N GLU A 146 -15.76 -13.12 -4.01
CA GLU A 146 -16.35 -14.20 -3.24
C GLU A 146 -17.81 -13.84 -3.00
N LEU A 147 -18.70 -14.64 -3.57
CA LEU A 147 -20.14 -14.44 -3.52
C LEU A 147 -20.75 -15.40 -2.49
N ASP A 148 -21.69 -14.88 -1.72
CA ASP A 148 -22.58 -15.62 -0.82
C ASP A 148 -24.03 -15.47 -1.30
N HIS A 149 -24.90 -16.40 -0.94
CA HIS A 149 -26.30 -16.35 -1.29
C HIS A 149 -27.01 -15.31 -0.40
N ALA A 150 -27.85 -14.47 -0.99
CA ALA A 150 -28.71 -13.59 -0.21
C ALA A 150 -29.73 -14.46 0.56
N ASN A 151 -29.83 -14.27 1.88
CA ASN A 151 -30.64 -15.11 2.78
C ASN A 151 -32.05 -14.54 3.02
#